data_AF-A0A0F9GUQ5-F1
#
_entry.id   AF-A0A0F9GUQ5-F1
#
_cell.length_a   1.000
_cell.length_b   1.000
_cell.length_c   1.000
_cell.angle_alpha   90.00
_cell.angle_beta   90.00
_cell.angle_gamma   90.00
#
_symmetry.space_group_name_H-M   'P 1'
#
loop_
_entity.id
_entity.type
_entity.pdbx_description
1 polymer ?
#
loop_
_entity_poly.entity_id
_entity_poly.type
_entity_poly.pdbx_seq_one_letter_code
_entity_poly.pdbx_strand_id
1 'polypeptide(L)'
;MRIPLSQLRFGKKLNQIWGLQVIRKLHRKQETSNWQLIPQKKSGWVSRFGELQGIKKIKAQRQVELTPYTVGRTQRFEREEGNPCAAKIINGARLHFYYNPTLV
;
A
#
# COMPACT_ATOMS: atom_id res chain seq x y z
N MET A 1 13.21 -5.22 17.19
CA MET A 1 12.48 -4.60 16.06
C MET A 1 12.61 -5.51 14.85
N ARG A 2 11.54 -5.72 14.07
CA ARG A 2 11.56 -6.54 12.85
C ARG A 2 10.88 -5.75 11.72
N ILE A 3 11.51 -5.73 10.54
CA ILE A 3 10.95 -5.11 9.33
C ILE A 3 10.62 -6.22 8.33
N PRO A 4 9.34 -6.43 7.99
CA PRO A 4 8.97 -7.38 6.94
C PRO A 4 9.46 -6.90 5.57
N LEU A 5 10.32 -7.70 4.92
CA LEU A 5 10.83 -7.36 3.57
C LEU A 5 9.73 -7.41 2.50
N SER A 6 8.63 -8.12 2.77
CA SER A 6 7.46 -8.18 1.87
C SER A 6 6.80 -6.82 1.65
N GLN A 7 7.04 -5.84 2.53
CA GLN A 7 6.51 -4.48 2.42
C GLN A 7 7.45 -3.53 1.66
N LEU A 8 8.67 -3.96 1.36
CA LEU A 8 9.68 -3.12 0.71
C LEU A 8 9.77 -3.44 -0.78
N ARG A 9 9.83 -2.39 -1.61
CA ARG A 9 10.10 -2.51 -3.04
C ARG A 9 11.61 -2.51 -3.27
N PHE A 10 12.12 -3.59 -3.86
CA PHE A 10 13.52 -3.70 -4.25
C PHE A 10 13.68 -4.54 -5.51
N GLY A 11 14.71 -4.23 -6.29
CA GLY A 11 15.00 -4.93 -7.55
C GLY A 11 15.55 -6.34 -7.34
N LYS A 12 15.58 -7.15 -8.41
CA LYS A 12 16.16 -8.50 -8.40
C LYS A 12 17.69 -8.44 -8.52
N LYS A 13 18.39 -8.04 -7.46
CA LYS A 13 19.86 -8.13 -7.36
C LYS A 13 20.27 -9.16 -6.32
N LEU A 14 21.33 -9.93 -6.62
CA LEU A 14 21.86 -10.98 -5.73
C LEU A 14 22.44 -10.40 -4.44
N ASN A 15 23.18 -9.29 -4.57
CA ASN A 15 23.72 -8.48 -3.49
C ASN A 15 23.03 -7.12 -3.52
N GLN A 16 22.44 -6.72 -2.40
CA GLN A 16 21.73 -5.46 -2.26
C GLN A 16 22.55 -4.52 -1.38
N ILE A 17 22.66 -3.27 -1.82
CA ILE A 17 23.26 -2.18 -1.04
C ILE A 17 22.18 -1.13 -0.86
N TRP A 18 21.81 -0.86 0.39
CA TRP A 18 20.71 0.04 0.73
C TRP A 18 21.23 1.26 1.49
N GLY A 19 20.62 2.42 1.28
CA GLY A 19 20.81 3.55 2.18
C GLY A 19 19.99 3.33 3.46
N LEU A 20 20.64 3.41 4.63
CA LEU A 20 20.00 3.33 5.93
C LEU A 20 20.32 4.57 6.76
N GLN A 21 19.30 5.11 7.43
CA GLN A 21 19.48 6.14 8.44
C GLN A 21 18.60 5.85 9.65
N VAL A 22 19.19 5.97 10.85
CA VAL A 22 18.46 5.85 12.12
C VAL A 22 18.43 7.22 12.78
N ILE A 23 17.23 7.64 13.19
CA ILE A 23 16.98 8.96 13.74
C ILE A 23 16.21 8.80 15.04
N ARG A 24 16.70 9.44 16.09
CA ARG A 24 16.02 9.54 17.37
C ARG A 24 15.61 10.98 17.60
N LYS A 25 14.31 11.22 17.77
CA LYS A 25 13.76 12.54 18.15
C LYS A 25 13.42 12.54 19.64
N LEU A 26 13.97 13.50 20.40
CA LEU A 26 13.64 13.73 21.80
C LEU A 26 12.83 15.01 21.93
N HIS A 27 11.50 14.87 21.91
CA HIS A 27 10.57 16.00 21.93
C HIS A 27 10.73 16.91 23.15
N ARG A 28 10.98 16.33 24.35
CA ARG A 28 11.19 17.11 25.59
C ARG A 28 12.35 18.10 25.50
N LYS A 29 13.38 17.79 24.71
CA LYS A 29 14.57 18.62 24.54
C LYS A 29 14.64 19.32 23.19
N GLN A 30 13.64 19.09 22.33
CA GLN A 30 13.68 19.50 20.92
C GLN A 30 14.95 19.04 20.17
N GLU A 31 15.49 17.87 20.55
CA GLU A 31 16.74 17.34 20.00
C GLU A 31 16.47 16.26 18.96
N THR A 32 17.25 16.26 17.87
CA THR A 32 17.29 15.16 16.90
C THR A 32 18.70 14.59 16.85
N SER A 33 18.83 13.31 17.19
CA SER A 33 20.08 12.55 17.11
C SER A 33 20.05 11.65 15.88
N ASN A 34 21.08 11.73 15.06
CA ASN A 34 21.23 11.01 13.80
C ASN A 34 22.39 10.02 13.92
N TRP A 35 22.24 8.81 13.39
CA TRP A 35 23.34 7.84 13.31
C TRP A 35 24.41 8.29 12.31
N GLN A 36 24.07 8.46 11.03
CA GLN A 36 24.96 9.09 10.06
C GLN A 36 24.83 10.61 10.18
N LEU A 37 25.95 11.32 10.33
CA LEU A 37 25.96 12.78 10.34
C LEU A 37 25.63 13.32 8.94
N ILE A 38 24.52 14.04 8.82
CA ILE A 38 24.12 14.72 7.59
C ILE A 38 24.26 16.23 7.82
N PRO A 39 25.17 16.93 7.11
CA PRO A 39 25.36 18.37 7.27
C PRO A 39 24.08 19.14 6.93
N GLN A 40 23.65 20.05 7.81
CA GLN A 40 22.40 20.81 7.62
C GLN A 40 22.44 21.74 6.38
N LYS A 41 23.63 22.24 6.02
CA LYS A 41 23.83 23.18 4.91
C LYS A 41 23.99 22.53 3.53
N LYS A 42 23.92 21.19 3.42
CA LYS A 42 24.11 20.49 2.14
C LYS A 42 22.79 19.93 1.62
N SER A 43 22.53 20.15 0.33
CA SER A 43 21.40 19.54 -0.37
C SER A 43 21.58 18.01 -0.49
N GLY A 44 20.45 17.32 -0.61
CA GLY A 44 20.36 15.86 -0.73
C GLY A 44 20.44 15.16 0.62
N TRP A 45 19.27 14.86 1.22
CA TRP A 45 19.18 14.13 2.49
C TRP A 45 19.31 12.62 2.29
N VAL A 46 18.53 12.05 1.36
CA VAL A 46 18.50 10.60 1.08
C VAL A 46 19.82 10.08 0.51
N SER A 47 20.52 10.89 -0.30
CA SER A 47 21.80 10.51 -0.91
C SER A 47 22.97 10.41 0.08
N ARG A 48 22.76 10.79 1.36
CA ARG A 48 23.78 10.82 2.40
C ARG A 48 23.55 9.79 3.50
N PHE A 49 22.60 8.88 3.31
CA PHE A 49 22.39 7.79 4.24
C PHE A 49 23.62 6.89 4.28
N GLY A 50 23.84 6.23 5.42
CA GLY A 50 24.89 5.22 5.51
C GLY A 50 24.57 4.03 4.62
N GLU A 51 25.59 3.33 4.14
CA GLU A 51 25.39 2.13 3.34
C GLU A 51 25.20 0.90 4.24
N LEU A 52 24.07 0.22 4.06
CA LEU A 52 23.82 -1.10 4.61
C LEU A 52 24.17 -2.14 3.55
N GLN A 53 25.27 -2.85 3.82
CA GLN A 53 25.76 -3.96 3.01
C GLN A 53 25.47 -5.30 3.69
N GLY A 54 25.72 -6.41 2.98
CA GLY A 54 25.52 -7.76 3.53
C GLY A 54 24.13 -8.36 3.32
N ILE A 55 23.20 -7.61 2.71
CA ILE A 55 21.89 -8.14 2.31
C ILE A 55 22.06 -8.98 1.05
N LYS A 56 21.98 -10.30 1.21
CA LYS A 56 22.15 -11.27 0.13
C LYS A 56 20.98 -12.23 0.07
N LYS A 57 20.70 -12.77 -1.12
CA LYS A 57 19.71 -13.83 -1.36
C LYS A 57 18.28 -13.50 -0.91
N ILE A 58 17.90 -12.21 -0.90
CA ILE A 58 16.51 -11.79 -0.65
C ILE A 58 15.70 -11.81 -1.95
N LYS A 59 14.45 -12.29 -1.88
CA LYS A 59 13.55 -12.37 -3.04
C LYS A 59 12.51 -11.26 -2.97
N ALA A 60 12.44 -10.44 -4.02
CA ALA A 60 11.37 -9.46 -4.16
C ALA A 60 10.04 -10.20 -4.30
N GLN A 61 9.09 -9.90 -3.42
CA GLN A 61 7.73 -10.43 -3.46
C GLN A 61 6.81 -9.41 -4.12
N ARG A 62 6.01 -9.85 -5.10
CA ARG A 62 4.96 -9.03 -5.69
C ARG A 62 3.73 -9.15 -4.79
N GLN A 63 3.29 -8.04 -4.22
CA GLN A 63 2.02 -8.01 -3.50
C GLN A 63 0.88 -8.01 -4.54
N VAL A 64 -0.04 -8.97 -4.41
CA VAL A 64 -1.27 -9.02 -5.19
C VAL A 64 -2.40 -8.65 -4.25
N GLU A 65 -3.07 -7.55 -4.53
CA GLU A 65 -4.23 -7.10 -3.76
C GLU A 65 -5.50 -7.41 -4.57
N LEU A 66 -6.33 -8.27 -4.01
CA LEU A 66 -7.64 -8.63 -4.56
C LEU A 66 -8.70 -8.18 -3.57
N THR A 67 -9.56 -7.27 -4.00
CA THR A 67 -10.62 -6.73 -3.14
C THR A 67 -11.98 -7.20 -3.66
N PRO A 68 -12.56 -8.27 -3.08
CA PRO A 68 -13.90 -8.70 -3.43
C PRO A 68 -14.94 -7.74 -2.84
N TYR A 69 -15.97 -7.41 -3.62
CA TYR A 69 -17.13 -6.68 -3.11
C TYR A 69 -18.44 -7.19 -3.74
N THR A 70 -19.52 -7.08 -2.97
CA THR A 70 -20.87 -7.51 -3.36
C THR A 70 -21.79 -6.31 -3.40
N VAL A 71 -22.56 -6.16 -4.49
CA VAL A 71 -23.59 -5.12 -4.61
C VAL A 71 -24.95 -5.77 -4.80
N GLY A 72 -25.90 -5.40 -3.94
CA GLY A 72 -27.30 -5.77 -4.07
C GLY A 72 -28.12 -4.61 -4.63
N ARG A 73 -29.10 -4.91 -5.50
CA ARG A 73 -30.10 -3.96 -5.99
C ARG A 73 -31.48 -4.57 -5.80
N THR A 74 -32.40 -3.79 -5.25
CA THR A 74 -33.83 -4.07 -5.28
C THR A 74 -34.55 -2.93 -6.00
N GLN A 75 -35.39 -3.27 -6.97
CA GLN A 75 -36.26 -2.33 -7.65
C GLN A 75 -37.71 -2.75 -7.39
N ARG A 76 -38.50 -1.84 -6.84
CA ARG A 76 -39.92 -2.02 -6.58
C ARG A 76 -40.70 -1.06 -7.47
N PHE A 77 -41.61 -1.60 -8.27
CA PHE A 77 -42.51 -0.83 -9.13
C PHE A 77 -43.91 -0.80 -8.50
N GLU A 78 -44.58 0.35 -8.55
CA GLU A 78 -45.97 0.49 -8.10
C GLU A 78 -46.94 -0.08 -9.13
N ARG A 79 -48.11 -0.51 -8.65
CA ARG A 79 -49.13 -1.16 -9.50
C ARG A 79 -49.97 -0.09 -10.17
N GLU A 80 -49.93 -0.03 -11.49
CA GLU A 80 -50.83 0.81 -12.30
C GLU A 80 -52.16 0.08 -12.54
N GLU A 81 -53.30 0.78 -12.36
CA GLU A 81 -54.63 0.23 -12.65
C GLU A 81 -54.78 -0.03 -14.17
N GLY A 82 -55.20 -1.24 -14.53
CA GLY A 82 -55.37 -1.67 -15.92
C GLY A 82 -54.15 -2.34 -16.57
N ASN A 83 -52.96 -2.32 -15.94
CA ASN A 83 -51.77 -3.01 -16.43
C ASN A 83 -51.38 -4.20 -15.52
N PRO A 84 -51.64 -5.45 -15.93
CA PRO A 84 -51.33 -6.63 -15.12
C PRO A 84 -49.82 -6.86 -14.89
N CYS A 85 -48.93 -6.16 -15.61
CA CYS A 85 -47.47 -6.28 -15.50
C CYS A 85 -46.78 -5.19 -14.64
N ALA A 86 -47.52 -4.20 -14.10
CA ALA A 86 -46.91 -3.03 -13.45
C ALA A 86 -46.30 -3.31 -12.07
N ALA A 87 -46.89 -4.23 -11.28
CA ALA A 87 -46.34 -4.61 -9.98
C ALA A 87 -45.21 -5.63 -10.12
N LYS A 88 -43.96 -5.18 -10.02
CA LYS A 88 -42.78 -6.06 -10.09
C LYS A 88 -41.76 -5.72 -9.00
N ILE A 89 -41.16 -6.76 -8.43
CA ILE A 89 -39.96 -6.65 -7.59
C ILE A 89 -38.84 -7.35 -8.33
N ILE A 90 -37.75 -6.63 -8.60
CA ILE A 90 -36.55 -7.18 -9.23
C ILE A 90 -35.42 -7.15 -8.22
N ASN A 91 -34.95 -8.33 -7.83
CA ASN A 91 -33.78 -8.49 -6.97
C ASN A 91 -32.58 -8.87 -7.82
N GLY A 92 -31.45 -8.21 -7.61
CA GLY A 92 -30.18 -8.55 -8.23
C GLY A 92 -29.05 -8.48 -7.21
N ALA A 93 -28.16 -9.47 -7.24
CA ALA A 93 -26.90 -9.43 -6.50
C ALA A 93 -25.76 -9.65 -7.50
N ARG A 94 -24.68 -8.87 -7.40
CA ARG A 94 -23.51 -9.00 -8.25
C ARG A 94 -22.24 -9.03 -7.42
N LEU A 95 -21.43 -10.05 -7.68
CA LEU A 95 -20.06 -10.18 -7.18
C LEU A 95 -19.12 -9.51 -8.17
N HIS A 96 -18.22 -8.67 -7.66
CA HIS A 96 -17.16 -8.06 -8.44
C HIS A 96 -15.83 -8.20 -7.71
N PHE A 97 -14.76 -8.34 -8.49
CA PHE A 97 -13.40 -8.35 -7.99
C PHE A 97 -12.68 -7.13 -8.56
N TYR A 98 -12.18 -6.26 -7.69
CA TYR A 98 -11.21 -5.24 -8.11
C TYR A 98 -9.80 -5.84 -8.05
N TYR A 99 -9.10 -5.78 -9.18
CA TYR A 99 -7.67 -6.03 -9.27
C TYR A 99 -6.97 -4.70 -9.48
N ASN A 100 -6.03 -4.36 -8.59
CA ASN A 100 -5.23 -3.15 -8.72
C ASN A 100 -3.80 -3.49 -9.20
N PRO A 101 -3.52 -3.44 -10.52
CA PRO A 101 -2.19 -3.67 -11.04
C PRO A 101 -1.24 -2.49 -10.85
N THR A 102 -1.70 -1.30 -10.44
CA THR A 102 -0.87 -0.07 -10.42
C THR A 102 -0.07 0.13 -9.12
N LEU A 103 -0.10 -0.85 -8.22
CA LEU A 103 0.97 -1.04 -7.23
C LEU A 103 2.24 -1.63 -7.88
N VAL A 104 2.58 -1.23 -9.11
CA VAL A 104 3.80 -1.60 -9.85
C VAL A 104 4.79 -0.45 -9.79
#